data_AF-A0A1G4J3Z4-F1
#
_entry.id   AF-A0A1G4J3Z4-F1
#
_cell.length_a   1.000
_cell.length_b   1.000
_cell.length_c   1.000
_cell.angle_alpha   90.00
_cell.angle_beta   90.00
_cell.angle_gamma   90.00
#
_symmetry.space_group_name_H-M   'P 1'
#
loop_
_entity.id
_entity.type
_entity.pdbx_description
1 polymer ?
#
loop_
_entity_poly.entity_id
_entity_poly.type
_entity_poly.pdbx_seq_one_letter_code
_entity_poly.pdbx_strand_id
1 'polypeptide(L)'
;MSTQNPMNDESGSSYGEHHEFMAAMGVDRVPESGSSNSEKAGSVSGFNGQYKQESPENGLQRKESRLERVMTGFFSERVRDVRKKLITQFLFNHLALALLILSVFSLYWGAMYDKPRYFHKIKILAVIQDDGAVSQPLPSLIDTVPGHWHVYSSSSFQENYHVSESQIDTQITKLIHEQKFWMSLNVKPNATNVLIDSLQNSSAQPFNSSAFFEMFFESGRDPTNFKSSILPLMTELEAKYQATYSSKILPQIMTNLSDSLANVPSVNVAQAGSMLFSQVDYRPFDNFVLLGPLQVGLIYCILLTFFQLLLFAPMHAEFAQKLKVPHMILYRYLIATINYFFLSLFFCLVSLAFQVDYGRTYGRSGFLVAWMASWLLMMAVGGANENMLTLLAALAPRFSGFWMIFWVVLNISPSFYPMDLVNNVYRYGYILPIFNGVGIFRVIFLNIYPGHLGRNFGVLCAWIVLNMLLFPLCAKVFATQKKRRP
;
A
#
# COMPACT_ATOMS: atom_id res chain seq x y z
N MET A 1 -29.86 5.84 -65.22
CA MET A 1 -31.32 5.74 -65.05
C MET A 1 -31.58 4.62 -64.03
N SER A 2 -32.38 4.76 -62.98
CA SER A 2 -33.22 5.89 -62.56
C SER A 2 -33.03 6.18 -61.06
N THR A 3 -33.21 7.44 -60.67
CA THR A 3 -33.24 7.89 -59.27
C THR A 3 -34.54 7.52 -58.58
N GLN A 4 -34.49 7.16 -57.29
CA GLN A 4 -35.44 7.72 -56.31
C GLN A 4 -34.91 7.60 -54.87
N ASN A 5 -34.99 8.71 -54.16
CA ASN A 5 -34.79 8.84 -52.71
C ASN A 5 -36.19 8.94 -52.08
N PRO A 6 -36.42 8.40 -50.88
CA PRO A 6 -37.06 9.26 -49.89
C PRO A 6 -36.42 9.16 -48.50
N MET A 7 -36.10 10.32 -47.93
CA MET A 7 -36.06 10.49 -46.47
C MET A 7 -37.49 10.43 -45.93
N ASN A 8 -37.71 9.68 -44.85
CA ASN A 8 -38.59 9.98 -43.71
C ASN A 8 -38.95 8.67 -42.97
N ASP A 9 -38.27 8.36 -41.86
CA ASP A 9 -38.85 7.59 -40.71
C ASP A 9 -37.90 7.42 -39.47
N GLU A 10 -36.96 8.35 -39.22
CA GLU A 10 -36.04 8.27 -38.06
C GLU A 10 -36.46 9.11 -36.83
N SER A 11 -37.76 9.17 -36.51
CA SER A 11 -38.25 9.73 -35.23
C SER A 11 -38.69 8.67 -34.20
N GLY A 12 -38.73 7.40 -34.59
CA GLY A 12 -39.25 6.30 -33.75
C GLY A 12 -38.24 5.59 -32.83
N SER A 13 -36.99 5.34 -33.25
CA SER A 13 -36.10 4.41 -32.52
C SER A 13 -35.50 4.98 -31.23
N SER A 14 -35.13 6.26 -31.23
CA SER A 14 -34.43 6.91 -30.11
C SER A 14 -35.22 6.88 -28.79
N TYR A 15 -36.55 6.82 -28.86
CA TYR A 15 -37.40 6.77 -27.67
C TYR A 15 -37.35 5.41 -26.96
N GLY A 16 -37.17 4.31 -27.71
CA GLY A 16 -37.01 2.96 -27.16
C GLY A 16 -35.64 2.75 -26.52
N GLU A 17 -34.57 3.09 -27.25
CA GLU A 17 -33.18 2.94 -26.78
C GLU A 17 -32.90 3.78 -25.52
N HIS A 18 -33.41 5.02 -25.45
CA HIS A 18 -33.28 5.85 -24.25
C HIS A 18 -34.08 5.25 -23.06
N HIS A 19 -35.16 4.49 -23.31
CA HIS A 19 -35.92 3.83 -22.27
C HIS A 19 -35.21 2.59 -21.72
N GLU A 20 -34.62 1.76 -22.58
CA GLU A 20 -33.78 0.62 -22.18
C GLU A 20 -32.52 1.09 -21.45
N PHE A 21 -31.85 2.14 -21.94
CA PHE A 21 -30.68 2.73 -21.29
C PHE A 21 -30.99 3.27 -19.88
N MET A 22 -32.15 3.92 -19.69
CA MET A 22 -32.58 4.40 -18.37
C MET A 22 -32.99 3.26 -17.43
N ALA A 23 -33.57 2.17 -17.96
CA ALA A 23 -33.87 0.96 -17.19
C ALA A 23 -32.57 0.24 -16.75
N ALA A 24 -31.58 0.14 -17.64
CA ALA A 24 -30.28 -0.47 -17.35
C ALA A 24 -29.44 0.31 -16.31
N MET A 25 -29.66 1.63 -16.17
CA MET A 25 -28.96 2.47 -15.19
C MET A 25 -29.62 2.56 -13.80
N GLY A 26 -30.75 1.87 -13.56
CA GLY A 26 -31.30 1.71 -12.21
C GLY A 26 -31.71 3.01 -11.51
N VAL A 27 -32.21 4.00 -12.25
CA VAL A 27 -32.64 5.28 -11.68
C VAL A 27 -34.06 5.16 -11.12
N ASP A 28 -34.20 5.22 -9.79
CA ASP A 28 -35.47 5.10 -9.08
C ASP A 28 -36.54 6.12 -9.54
N ARG A 29 -37.79 5.66 -9.66
CA ARG A 29 -38.96 6.51 -9.90
C ARG A 29 -39.61 6.93 -8.58
N VAL A 30 -40.05 8.18 -8.50
CA VAL A 30 -41.00 8.64 -7.49
C VAL A 30 -42.38 8.02 -7.81
N PRO A 31 -43.11 7.47 -6.82
CA PRO A 31 -44.38 6.79 -7.08
C PRO A 31 -45.56 7.79 -7.18
N GLU A 32 -46.29 7.74 -8.29
CA GLU A 32 -47.66 8.28 -8.36
C GLU A 32 -48.67 7.22 -7.89
N SER A 33 -49.72 7.68 -7.20
CA SER A 33 -50.72 6.86 -6.51
C SER A 33 -51.84 6.35 -7.43
N GLY A 34 -52.25 5.07 -7.30
CA GLY A 34 -53.44 4.56 -8.01
C GLY A 34 -53.77 3.06 -7.85
N SER A 35 -54.38 2.69 -6.72
CA SER A 35 -55.32 1.56 -6.52
C SER A 35 -55.17 0.22 -7.28
N SER A 36 -54.59 -0.78 -6.59
CA SER A 36 -55.18 -2.11 -6.23
C SER A 36 -55.82 -3.07 -7.27
N ASN A 37 -55.33 -4.33 -7.21
CA ASN A 37 -56.04 -5.62 -7.36
C ASN A 37 -56.57 -6.03 -8.77
N SER A 38 -56.60 -7.31 -9.16
CA SER A 38 -56.03 -8.55 -8.61
C SER A 38 -56.04 -9.69 -9.64
N GLU A 39 -55.13 -10.65 -9.47
CA GLU A 39 -55.23 -12.08 -9.84
C GLU A 39 -55.39 -12.55 -11.31
N LYS A 40 -54.62 -13.61 -11.62
CA LYS A 40 -54.78 -14.45 -12.82
C LYS A 40 -55.80 -15.56 -12.55
N ALA A 41 -56.76 -15.76 -13.44
CA ALA A 41 -57.44 -17.06 -13.59
C ALA A 41 -58.10 -17.22 -14.98
N GLY A 42 -58.09 -18.46 -15.50
CA GLY A 42 -59.17 -18.99 -16.34
C GLY A 42 -59.23 -18.55 -17.81
N SER A 43 -58.75 -19.41 -18.71
CA SER A 43 -59.12 -19.42 -20.13
C SER A 43 -60.51 -20.03 -20.36
N VAL A 44 -61.42 -19.34 -21.07
CA VAL A 44 -62.49 -19.98 -21.88
C VAL A 44 -62.73 -19.16 -23.15
N SER A 45 -62.92 -19.83 -24.29
CA SER A 45 -63.19 -19.22 -25.58
C SER A 45 -64.66 -18.89 -25.81
N GLY A 46 -64.92 -17.72 -26.40
CA GLY A 46 -65.97 -17.50 -27.42
C GLY A 46 -67.44 -17.60 -26.99
N PHE A 47 -68.16 -16.48 -27.12
CA PHE A 47 -69.39 -16.48 -27.92
C PHE A 47 -69.65 -15.12 -28.57
N ASN A 48 -70.46 -15.14 -29.63
CA ASN A 48 -70.74 -14.01 -30.52
C ASN A 48 -71.90 -13.15 -29.97
N GLY A 49 -71.94 -11.85 -30.30
CA GLY A 49 -73.00 -10.97 -29.79
C GLY A 49 -72.88 -9.51 -30.22
N GLN A 50 -73.28 -9.20 -31.46
CA GLN A 50 -73.47 -7.81 -31.90
C GLN A 50 -74.67 -7.18 -31.16
N TYR A 51 -74.49 -6.01 -30.55
CA TYR A 51 -75.53 -5.00 -30.49
C TYR A 51 -74.96 -3.64 -30.87
N LYS A 52 -75.48 -3.09 -31.97
CA LYS A 52 -75.16 -1.77 -32.49
C LYS A 52 -76.25 -0.81 -31.97
N GLN A 53 -75.87 0.23 -31.24
CA GLN A 53 -76.80 1.28 -30.83
C GLN A 53 -76.13 2.64 -31.06
N GLU A 54 -76.68 3.40 -32.00
CA GLU A 54 -76.11 4.67 -32.47
C GLU A 54 -76.79 5.86 -31.76
N SER A 55 -76.01 6.58 -30.95
CA SER A 55 -76.01 8.06 -30.76
C SER A 55 -77.30 8.79 -30.31
N PRO A 56 -77.23 10.07 -29.86
CA PRO A 56 -76.08 10.94 -29.54
C PRO A 56 -75.96 11.13 -27.99
N GLU A 57 -75.34 12.13 -27.33
CA GLU A 57 -74.72 13.44 -27.67
C GLU A 57 -73.46 13.73 -26.82
N ASN A 58 -72.55 14.53 -27.40
CA ASN A 58 -71.81 15.66 -26.80
C ASN A 58 -71.49 15.68 -25.28
N GLY A 59 -70.76 14.67 -24.80
CA GLY A 59 -69.88 14.83 -23.63
C GLY A 59 -68.51 15.36 -24.04
N LEU A 60 -68.18 16.61 -23.72
CA LEU A 60 -66.87 17.22 -24.00
C LEU A 60 -65.74 16.47 -23.26
N GLN A 61 -65.14 15.46 -23.90
CA GLN A 61 -63.91 14.84 -23.40
C GLN A 61 -62.79 15.88 -23.42
N ARG A 62 -62.44 16.37 -22.23
CA ARG A 62 -61.25 17.19 -21.98
C ARG A 62 -60.01 16.36 -22.31
N LYS A 63 -59.57 16.45 -23.57
CA LYS A 63 -58.35 15.80 -24.06
C LYS A 63 -57.17 16.34 -23.26
N GLU A 64 -56.64 15.55 -22.33
CA GLU A 64 -55.43 15.93 -21.61
C GLU A 64 -54.29 16.06 -22.61
N SER A 65 -53.72 17.26 -22.71
CA SER A 65 -52.58 17.54 -23.56
C SER A 65 -51.34 16.87 -22.97
N ARG A 66 -51.11 15.60 -23.33
CA ARG A 66 -49.80 14.98 -23.16
C ARG A 66 -48.80 15.73 -24.04
N LEU A 67 -48.01 16.58 -23.39
CA LEU A 67 -46.88 17.26 -24.01
C LEU A 67 -45.85 16.20 -24.45
N GLU A 68 -45.77 15.92 -25.75
CA GLU A 68 -44.74 15.05 -26.29
C GLU A 68 -43.35 15.68 -26.12
N ARG A 69 -42.39 14.88 -25.64
CA ARG A 69 -41.01 15.30 -25.44
C ARG A 69 -40.29 15.38 -26.79
N VAL A 70 -40.40 16.52 -27.46
CA VAL A 70 -39.72 16.79 -28.73
C VAL A 70 -38.20 16.64 -28.58
N MET A 71 -37.65 15.55 -29.12
CA MET A 71 -36.21 15.35 -29.27
C MET A 71 -35.67 16.42 -30.25
N THR A 72 -34.52 17.02 -29.93
CA THR A 72 -33.93 18.10 -30.75
C THR A 72 -32.41 17.96 -30.83
N GLY A 73 -31.83 18.43 -31.94
CA GLY A 73 -30.38 18.39 -32.15
C GLY A 73 -29.60 19.22 -31.12
N PHE A 74 -28.37 18.77 -30.81
CA PHE A 74 -27.49 19.35 -29.79
C PHE A 74 -27.17 20.84 -29.97
N PHE A 75 -27.17 21.33 -31.22
CA PHE A 75 -26.92 22.72 -31.56
C PHE A 75 -28.17 23.60 -31.58
N SER A 76 -29.37 23.03 -31.40
CA SER A 76 -30.60 23.83 -31.35
C SER A 76 -30.57 24.87 -30.23
N GLU A 77 -31.29 25.98 -30.42
CA GLU A 77 -31.37 27.04 -29.41
C GLU A 77 -32.15 26.59 -28.16
N ARG A 78 -33.09 25.66 -28.32
CA ARG A 78 -33.89 25.07 -27.22
C ARG A 78 -33.05 24.38 -26.15
N VAL A 79 -31.84 23.89 -26.50
CA VAL A 79 -30.90 23.29 -25.55
C VAL A 79 -29.74 24.23 -25.18
N ARG A 80 -29.77 25.52 -25.53
CA ARG A 80 -28.67 26.47 -25.28
C ARG A 80 -28.28 26.57 -23.81
N ASP A 81 -29.24 26.62 -22.89
CA ASP A 81 -28.96 26.73 -21.46
C ASP A 81 -28.57 25.39 -20.82
N VAL A 82 -29.11 24.28 -21.35
CA VAL A 82 -28.63 22.92 -21.00
C VAL A 82 -27.17 22.75 -21.45
N ARG A 83 -26.81 23.23 -22.64
CA ARG A 83 -25.44 23.21 -23.19
C ARG A 83 -24.48 24.10 -22.39
N LYS A 84 -24.90 25.31 -21.98
CA LYS A 84 -24.13 26.14 -21.03
C LYS A 84 -23.90 25.41 -19.71
N LYS A 85 -24.96 24.86 -19.09
CA LYS A 85 -24.87 24.11 -17.83
C LYS A 85 -23.95 22.89 -17.96
N LEU A 86 -24.04 22.15 -19.07
CA LEU A 86 -23.17 21.02 -19.39
C LEU A 86 -21.71 21.46 -19.48
N ILE A 87 -21.40 22.54 -20.23
CA ILE A 87 -20.03 23.06 -20.36
C ILE A 87 -19.49 23.53 -19.00
N THR A 88 -20.28 24.27 -18.21
CA THR A 88 -19.86 24.72 -16.87
C THR A 88 -19.62 23.54 -15.93
N GLN A 89 -20.48 22.52 -15.94
CA GLN A 89 -20.30 21.30 -15.14
C GLN A 89 -19.11 20.47 -15.64
N PHE A 90 -18.89 20.37 -16.95
CA PHE A 90 -17.76 19.69 -17.56
C PHE A 90 -16.44 20.35 -17.12
N LEU A 91 -16.31 21.66 -17.26
CA LEU A 91 -15.12 22.42 -16.84
C LEU A 91 -14.91 22.32 -15.32
N PHE A 92 -15.97 22.46 -14.52
CA PHE A 92 -15.88 22.32 -13.06
C PHE A 92 -15.43 20.92 -12.65
N ASN A 93 -15.97 19.86 -13.27
CA ASN A 93 -15.58 18.48 -12.97
C ASN A 93 -14.13 18.19 -13.39
N HIS A 94 -13.68 18.69 -14.54
CA HIS A 94 -12.28 18.58 -14.98
C HIS A 94 -11.33 19.35 -14.06
N LEU A 95 -11.70 20.57 -13.63
CA LEU A 95 -10.92 21.33 -12.66
C LEU A 95 -10.83 20.60 -11.31
N ALA A 96 -11.93 20.06 -10.80
CA ALA A 96 -11.94 19.27 -9.58
C ALA A 96 -11.06 18.02 -9.69
N LEU A 97 -11.11 17.31 -10.83
CA LEU A 97 -10.26 16.14 -11.08
C LEU A 97 -8.78 16.52 -11.22
N ALA A 98 -8.46 17.62 -11.90
CA ALA A 98 -7.09 18.12 -12.01
C ALA A 98 -6.52 18.51 -10.64
N LEU A 99 -7.30 19.18 -9.79
CA LEU A 99 -6.91 19.50 -8.42
C LEU A 99 -6.74 18.24 -7.56
N LEU A 100 -7.59 17.22 -7.72
CA LEU A 100 -7.41 15.92 -7.06
C LEU A 100 -6.10 15.25 -7.49
N ILE A 101 -5.82 15.18 -8.80
CA ILE A 101 -4.59 14.59 -9.33
C ILE A 101 -3.37 15.34 -8.79
N LEU A 102 -3.33 16.66 -8.94
CA LEU A 102 -2.19 17.48 -8.51
C LEU A 102 -1.95 17.43 -7.00
N SER A 103 -2.99 17.40 -6.16
CA SER A 103 -2.82 17.29 -4.71
C SER A 103 -2.48 15.88 -4.25
N VAL A 104 -3.22 14.87 -4.71
CA VAL A 104 -3.13 13.50 -4.21
C VAL A 104 -1.94 12.75 -4.80
N PHE A 105 -1.66 12.86 -6.11
CA PHE A 105 -0.54 12.12 -6.71
C PHE A 105 0.81 12.69 -6.25
N SER A 106 0.87 13.98 -5.92
CA SER A 106 2.04 14.61 -5.30
C SER A 106 2.40 14.01 -3.94
N LEU A 107 1.45 13.44 -3.19
CA LEU A 107 1.76 12.69 -1.97
C LEU A 107 2.59 11.44 -2.27
N TYR A 108 2.21 10.69 -3.31
CA TYR A 108 2.92 9.46 -3.68
C TYR A 108 4.26 9.75 -4.35
N TRP A 109 4.28 10.61 -5.38
CA TRP A 109 5.50 10.95 -6.09
C TRP A 109 6.49 11.72 -5.22
N GLY A 110 6.02 12.63 -4.37
CA GLY A 110 6.88 13.38 -3.46
C GLY A 110 7.51 12.51 -2.36
N ALA A 111 6.92 11.35 -2.01
CA ALA A 111 7.54 10.36 -1.13
C ALA A 111 8.66 9.58 -1.83
N MET A 112 8.61 9.44 -3.16
CA MET A 112 9.63 8.80 -3.98
C MET A 112 10.75 9.76 -4.43
N TYR A 113 10.47 11.06 -4.49
CA TYR A 113 11.33 12.08 -5.08
C TYR A 113 12.65 12.28 -4.32
N ASP A 114 13.77 12.33 -5.06
CA ASP A 114 15.10 12.70 -4.57
C ASP A 114 15.59 11.85 -3.37
N LYS A 115 15.50 10.51 -3.47
CA LYS A 115 16.04 9.58 -2.46
C LYS A 115 17.51 9.83 -2.10
N PRO A 116 18.44 10.10 -3.03
CA PRO A 116 19.87 10.22 -2.71
C PRO A 116 20.17 11.33 -1.69
N ARG A 117 19.41 12.43 -1.74
CA ARG A 117 19.48 13.53 -0.76
C ARG A 117 19.28 13.07 0.69
N TYR A 118 18.60 11.96 0.92
CA TYR A 118 18.32 11.43 2.26
C TYR A 118 19.27 10.31 2.72
N PHE A 119 20.28 9.92 1.91
CA PHE A 119 21.26 8.90 2.32
C PHE A 119 22.02 9.27 3.62
N HIS A 120 22.20 10.56 3.92
CA HIS A 120 22.73 11.05 5.19
C HIS A 120 21.88 10.71 6.44
N LYS A 121 20.67 10.16 6.27
CA LYS A 121 19.84 9.65 7.38
C LYS A 121 20.01 8.14 7.60
N ILE A 122 20.61 7.43 6.63
CA ILE A 122 20.80 5.98 6.69
C ILE A 122 22.00 5.69 7.57
N LYS A 123 21.71 5.24 8.79
CA LYS A 123 22.72 4.83 9.76
C LYS A 123 23.32 3.48 9.35
N ILE A 124 24.63 3.46 9.16
CA ILE A 124 25.41 2.26 8.83
C ILE A 124 26.48 2.12 9.91
N LEU A 125 26.71 0.89 10.38
CA LEU A 125 27.70 0.59 11.40
C LEU A 125 28.97 0.04 10.74
N ALA A 126 30.15 0.50 11.13
CA ALA A 126 31.41 -0.08 10.72
C ALA A 126 32.23 -0.40 11.98
N VAL A 127 32.44 -1.69 12.26
CA VAL A 127 33.29 -2.14 13.37
C VAL A 127 34.55 -2.75 12.78
N ILE A 128 35.68 -2.14 13.10
CA ILE A 128 36.99 -2.53 12.60
C ILE A 128 37.77 -3.12 13.79
N GLN A 129 37.94 -4.45 13.80
CA GLN A 129 38.60 -5.17 14.90
C GLN A 129 40.06 -5.54 14.59
N ASP A 130 40.50 -5.40 13.34
CA ASP A 130 41.91 -5.51 12.93
C ASP A 130 42.53 -4.12 12.86
N ASP A 131 43.73 -3.92 13.42
CA ASP A 131 44.46 -2.64 13.38
C ASP A 131 45.54 -2.59 12.27
N GLY A 132 45.66 -3.65 11.46
CA GLY A 132 46.74 -3.82 10.50
C GLY A 132 46.52 -3.19 9.11
N ALA A 133 47.50 -3.34 8.22
CA ALA A 133 47.53 -2.70 6.91
C ALA A 133 46.27 -2.94 6.03
N VAL A 134 45.58 -4.06 6.25
CA VAL A 134 44.35 -4.41 5.52
C VAL A 134 43.17 -3.51 5.94
N SER A 135 43.09 -3.10 7.21
CA SER A 135 41.99 -2.29 7.73
C SER A 135 42.24 -0.78 7.69
N GLN A 136 43.49 -0.34 7.80
CA GLN A 136 43.90 1.08 7.88
C GLN A 136 43.23 2.04 6.88
N PRO A 137 43.01 1.70 5.58
CA PRO A 137 42.36 2.63 4.66
C PRO A 137 40.83 2.70 4.76
N LEU A 138 40.17 1.79 5.50
CA LEU A 138 38.70 1.73 5.57
C LEU A 138 38.05 3.03 6.05
N PRO A 139 38.49 3.71 7.13
CA PRO A 139 37.87 4.96 7.57
C PRO A 139 37.90 6.04 6.48
N SER A 140 39.04 6.21 5.80
CA SER A 140 39.16 7.22 4.74
C SER A 140 38.36 6.89 3.48
N LEU A 141 38.12 5.59 3.19
CA LEU A 141 37.23 5.17 2.11
C LEU A 141 35.75 5.34 2.47
N ILE A 142 35.38 5.03 3.72
CA ILE A 142 34.03 5.22 4.27
C ILE A 142 33.58 6.69 4.14
N ASP A 143 34.47 7.65 4.44
CA ASP A 143 34.18 9.08 4.30
C ASP A 143 33.86 9.51 2.85
N THR A 144 34.22 8.70 1.84
CA THR A 144 33.89 8.98 0.42
C THR A 144 32.55 8.41 -0.03
N VAL A 145 31.86 7.63 0.81
CA VAL A 145 30.67 6.85 0.42
C VAL A 145 29.41 7.43 1.08
N PRO A 146 28.33 7.69 0.33
CA PRO A 146 27.11 8.26 0.90
C PRO A 146 26.49 7.37 1.99
N GLY A 147 26.19 7.98 3.14
CA GLY A 147 25.62 7.31 4.31
C GLY A 147 25.90 8.10 5.59
N HIS A 148 25.29 7.70 6.71
CA HIS A 148 25.72 8.13 8.03
C HIS A 148 26.44 6.97 8.73
N TRP A 149 27.75 6.92 8.51
CA TRP A 149 28.60 5.85 9.00
C TRP A 149 29.03 6.12 10.45
N HIS A 150 28.85 5.10 11.29
CA HIS A 150 29.38 5.08 12.65
C HIS A 150 30.54 4.09 12.68
N VAL A 151 31.77 4.62 12.63
CA VAL A 151 33.01 3.84 12.62
C VAL A 151 33.52 3.67 14.05
N TYR A 152 33.81 2.43 14.46
CA TYR A 152 34.38 2.08 15.76
C TYR A 152 35.56 1.13 15.59
N SER A 153 36.63 1.34 16.35
CA SER A 153 37.63 0.29 16.64
C SER A 153 37.05 -0.74 17.62
N SER A 154 37.70 -1.91 17.75
CA SER A 154 37.32 -2.90 18.77
C SER A 154 37.21 -2.30 20.18
N SER A 155 38.23 -1.53 20.61
CA SER A 155 38.24 -0.89 21.94
C SER A 155 37.12 0.14 22.12
N SER A 156 36.91 1.01 21.12
CA SER A 156 35.86 2.04 21.17
C SER A 156 34.46 1.43 21.16
N PHE A 157 34.26 0.32 20.43
CA PHE A 157 32.97 -0.39 20.44
C PHE A 157 32.69 -1.05 21.79
N GLN A 158 33.70 -1.71 22.39
CA GLN A 158 33.60 -2.32 23.72
C GLN A 158 33.26 -1.29 24.80
N GLU A 159 33.90 -0.12 24.79
CA GLU A 159 33.61 0.98 25.73
C GLU A 159 32.19 1.56 25.53
N ASN A 160 31.82 1.92 24.29
CA ASN A 160 30.51 2.52 24.01
C ASN A 160 29.33 1.59 24.35
N TYR A 161 29.46 0.28 24.07
CA TYR A 161 28.37 -0.68 24.26
C TYR A 161 28.50 -1.54 25.53
N HIS A 162 29.58 -1.37 26.30
CA HIS A 162 29.85 -2.11 27.54
C HIS A 162 29.83 -3.64 27.34
N VAL A 163 30.52 -4.11 26.29
CA VAL A 163 30.60 -5.53 25.88
C VAL A 163 32.04 -6.02 25.88
N SER A 164 32.25 -7.32 26.08
CA SER A 164 33.57 -7.95 25.88
C SER A 164 33.86 -8.18 24.39
N GLU A 165 35.14 -8.34 24.04
CA GLU A 165 35.61 -8.67 22.69
C GLU A 165 34.81 -9.83 22.03
N SER A 166 34.64 -10.94 22.75
CA SER A 166 33.86 -12.11 22.31
C SER A 166 32.36 -11.85 22.06
N GLN A 167 31.83 -10.71 22.53
CA GLN A 167 30.42 -10.34 22.40
C GLN A 167 30.17 -9.33 21.27
N ILE A 168 31.22 -8.76 20.64
CA ILE A 168 31.10 -7.73 19.61
C ILE A 168 30.17 -8.19 18.46
N ASP A 169 30.42 -9.37 17.88
CA ASP A 169 29.61 -9.93 16.79
C ASP A 169 28.11 -10.11 17.16
N THR A 170 27.86 -10.55 18.40
CA THR A 170 26.49 -10.74 18.91
C THR A 170 25.80 -9.39 19.13
N GLN A 171 26.55 -8.39 19.60
CA GLN A 171 26.05 -7.03 19.80
C GLN A 171 25.81 -6.30 18.48
N ILE A 172 26.66 -6.48 17.46
CA ILE A 172 26.43 -6.01 16.09
C ILE A 172 25.12 -6.60 15.55
N THR A 173 24.98 -7.93 15.61
CA THR A 173 23.75 -8.66 15.21
C THR A 173 22.51 -8.07 15.89
N LYS A 174 22.58 -7.85 17.20
CA LYS A 174 21.49 -7.24 17.99
C LYS A 174 21.17 -5.81 17.55
N LEU A 175 22.17 -4.96 17.31
CA LEU A 175 21.97 -3.57 16.90
C LEU A 175 21.32 -3.45 15.51
N ILE A 176 21.64 -4.35 14.58
CA ILE A 176 20.98 -4.43 13.28
C ILE A 176 19.54 -4.95 13.43
N HIS A 177 19.34 -6.05 14.17
CA HIS A 177 18.01 -6.61 14.41
C HIS A 177 17.08 -5.59 15.09
N GLU A 178 17.52 -4.90 16.16
CA GLU A 178 16.80 -3.81 16.83
C GLU A 178 16.61 -2.53 15.97
N GLN A 179 16.94 -2.59 14.68
CA GLN A 179 16.75 -1.56 13.66
C GLN A 179 17.50 -0.25 13.91
N LYS A 180 18.52 -0.25 14.79
CA LYS A 180 19.32 0.95 15.14
C LYS A 180 20.17 1.44 13.96
N PHE A 181 20.69 0.50 13.18
CA PHE A 181 21.38 0.71 11.91
C PHE A 181 20.73 -0.15 10.83
N TRP A 182 20.98 0.15 9.56
CA TRP A 182 20.39 -0.58 8.43
C TRP A 182 21.19 -1.82 8.01
N MET A 183 22.51 -1.75 8.19
CA MET A 183 23.48 -2.80 7.90
C MET A 183 24.78 -2.47 8.63
N SER A 184 25.68 -3.44 8.75
CA SER A 184 27.03 -3.24 9.27
C SER A 184 28.11 -3.85 8.38
N LEU A 185 29.28 -3.21 8.35
CA LEU A 185 30.55 -3.85 8.00
C LEU A 185 31.27 -4.22 9.29
N ASN A 186 31.66 -5.48 9.42
CA ASN A 186 32.39 -6.04 10.55
C ASN A 186 33.68 -6.66 10.03
N VAL A 187 34.83 -6.06 10.37
CA VAL A 187 36.15 -6.61 10.04
C VAL A 187 36.66 -7.35 11.25
N LYS A 188 36.70 -8.67 11.18
CA LYS A 188 37.16 -9.58 12.25
C LYS A 188 38.64 -9.33 12.58
N PRO A 189 39.08 -9.58 13.84
CA PRO A 189 40.47 -9.37 14.24
C PRO A 189 41.43 -10.33 13.53
N ASN A 190 42.71 -9.95 13.47
CA ASN A 190 43.81 -10.71 12.86
C ASN A 190 43.74 -10.91 11.33
N ALA A 191 42.86 -10.20 10.62
CA ALA A 191 42.77 -10.24 9.16
C ALA A 191 44.13 -9.95 8.48
N THR A 192 44.86 -8.94 8.96
CA THR A 192 46.19 -8.62 8.42
C THR A 192 47.22 -9.72 8.73
N ASN A 193 47.18 -10.28 9.95
CA ASN A 193 48.13 -11.31 10.39
C ASN A 193 47.97 -12.61 9.58
N VAL A 194 46.73 -13.04 9.32
CA VAL A 194 46.45 -14.27 8.55
C VAL A 194 46.77 -14.08 7.06
N LEU A 195 46.56 -12.87 6.51
CA LEU A 195 47.03 -12.56 5.16
C LEU A 195 48.57 -12.67 5.07
N ILE A 196 49.29 -12.07 6.02
CA ILE A 196 50.76 -12.10 6.05
C ILE A 196 51.29 -13.54 6.22
N ASP A 197 50.76 -14.32 7.16
CA ASP A 197 51.16 -15.73 7.34
C ASP A 197 50.94 -16.55 6.05
N SER A 198 49.80 -16.38 5.38
CA SER A 198 49.53 -17.04 4.08
C SER A 198 50.52 -16.69 2.96
N LEU A 199 51.21 -15.55 3.08
CA LEU A 199 52.20 -15.02 2.13
C LEU A 199 53.66 -15.09 2.65
N GLN A 200 53.88 -15.67 3.83
CA GLN A 200 55.20 -15.93 4.40
C GLN A 200 55.48 -17.43 4.54
N ASN A 201 54.47 -18.19 4.93
CA ASN A 201 54.59 -19.58 5.37
C ASN A 201 53.99 -20.52 4.32
N SER A 202 54.83 -21.39 3.75
CA SER A 202 54.42 -22.34 2.71
C SER A 202 53.42 -23.40 3.17
N SER A 203 53.25 -23.56 4.50
CA SER A 203 52.33 -24.52 5.12
C SER A 203 51.03 -23.85 5.62
N ALA A 204 50.92 -22.53 5.54
CA ALA A 204 49.72 -21.79 5.93
C ALA A 204 48.60 -21.94 4.90
N GLN A 205 47.35 -21.90 5.40
CA GLN A 205 46.17 -21.98 4.54
C GLN A 205 46.02 -20.71 3.67
N PRO A 206 45.42 -20.80 2.48
CA PRO A 206 45.14 -19.62 1.66
C PRO A 206 44.26 -18.61 2.40
N PHE A 207 44.61 -17.33 2.33
CA PHE A 207 43.79 -16.26 2.93
C PHE A 207 42.41 -16.20 2.28
N ASN A 208 41.35 -16.21 3.10
CA ASN A 208 39.96 -16.06 2.68
C ASN A 208 39.40 -14.73 3.22
N SER A 209 39.37 -13.71 2.36
CA SER A 209 38.90 -12.37 2.71
C SER A 209 37.47 -12.34 3.27
N SER A 210 36.57 -13.18 2.75
CA SER A 210 35.18 -13.26 3.20
C SER A 210 35.00 -13.88 4.60
N ALA A 211 36.02 -14.54 5.15
CA ALA A 211 36.00 -14.97 6.55
C ALA A 211 36.26 -13.81 7.54
N PHE A 212 36.91 -12.74 7.07
CA PHE A 212 37.27 -11.57 7.89
C PHE A 212 36.39 -10.35 7.62
N PHE A 213 35.87 -10.19 6.41
CA PHE A 213 35.04 -9.05 6.02
C PHE A 213 33.58 -9.47 5.92
N GLU A 214 32.80 -9.13 6.95
CA GLU A 214 31.41 -9.54 7.11
C GLU A 214 30.47 -8.33 6.98
N MET A 215 29.65 -8.34 5.94
CA MET A 215 28.52 -7.43 5.76
C MET A 215 27.26 -8.08 6.34
N PHE A 216 26.69 -7.51 7.40
CA PHE A 216 25.51 -8.06 8.08
C PHE A 216 24.29 -7.15 7.92
N PHE A 217 23.14 -7.71 7.54
CA PHE A 217 21.89 -6.97 7.32
C PHE A 217 20.62 -7.82 7.44
N GLU A 218 19.46 -7.17 7.27
CA GLU A 218 18.14 -7.83 7.16
C GLU A 218 17.39 -7.29 5.93
N SER A 219 17.37 -8.02 4.81
CA SER A 219 16.64 -7.52 3.63
C SER A 219 15.12 -7.53 3.81
N GLY A 220 14.61 -8.37 4.71
CA GLY A 220 13.20 -8.38 5.14
C GLY A 220 12.76 -7.11 5.88
N ARG A 221 13.68 -6.27 6.36
CA ARG A 221 13.34 -4.97 6.97
C ARG A 221 12.63 -4.06 5.98
N ASP A 222 13.06 -4.02 4.72
CA ASP A 222 12.35 -3.36 3.62
C ASP A 222 12.58 -4.10 2.28
N PRO A 223 11.69 -5.05 1.91
CA PRO A 223 11.86 -5.92 0.75
C PRO A 223 12.14 -5.22 -0.59
N THR A 224 11.67 -3.98 -0.77
CA THR A 224 11.71 -3.26 -2.05
C THR A 224 12.83 -2.22 -2.08
N ASN A 225 13.08 -1.48 -1.00
CA ASN A 225 14.05 -0.38 -0.98
C ASN A 225 15.43 -0.81 -0.46
N PHE A 226 15.54 -1.88 0.33
CA PHE A 226 16.83 -2.28 0.88
C PHE A 226 17.82 -2.63 -0.24
N LYS A 227 17.48 -3.63 -1.07
CA LYS A 227 18.35 -4.09 -2.18
C LYS A 227 18.52 -3.04 -3.29
N SER A 228 17.56 -2.12 -3.48
CA SER A 228 17.57 -1.15 -4.59
C SER A 228 18.10 0.25 -4.23
N SER A 229 18.25 0.58 -2.94
CA SER A 229 18.64 1.94 -2.51
C SER A 229 19.57 1.99 -1.29
N ILE A 230 19.64 0.93 -0.47
CA ILE A 230 20.46 0.92 0.77
C ILE A 230 21.70 0.02 0.60
N LEU A 231 21.52 -1.23 0.18
CA LEU A 231 22.63 -2.16 -0.09
C LEU A 231 23.67 -1.60 -1.08
N PRO A 232 23.29 -0.85 -2.15
CA PRO A 232 24.25 -0.24 -3.06
C PRO A 232 25.31 0.65 -2.39
N LEU A 233 24.99 1.29 -1.26
CA LEU A 233 25.92 2.14 -0.51
C LEU A 233 27.10 1.30 0.04
N MET A 234 26.83 0.07 0.50
CA MET A 234 27.88 -0.83 0.99
C MET A 234 28.65 -1.48 -0.16
N THR A 235 27.99 -1.83 -1.27
CA THR A 235 28.71 -2.39 -2.43
C THR A 235 29.59 -1.34 -3.13
N GLU A 236 29.26 -0.06 -3.03
CA GLU A 236 30.15 1.03 -3.46
C GLU A 236 31.43 1.08 -2.61
N LEU A 237 31.30 0.93 -1.28
CA LEU A 237 32.45 0.80 -0.38
C LEU A 237 33.29 -0.45 -0.69
N GLU A 238 32.65 -1.59 -0.90
CA GLU A 238 33.32 -2.85 -1.28
C GLU A 238 34.13 -2.68 -2.58
N ALA A 239 33.53 -2.10 -3.63
CA ALA A 239 34.23 -1.87 -4.91
C ALA A 239 35.41 -0.88 -4.78
N LYS A 240 35.24 0.22 -4.02
CA LYS A 240 36.32 1.17 -3.73
C LYS A 240 37.45 0.54 -2.91
N TYR A 241 37.09 -0.33 -1.96
CA TYR A 241 38.04 -1.06 -1.14
C TYR A 241 38.80 -2.11 -1.96
N GLN A 242 38.13 -2.90 -2.78
CA GLN A 242 38.74 -3.85 -3.74
C GLN A 242 39.77 -3.16 -4.64
N ALA A 243 39.41 -2.02 -5.25
CA ALA A 243 40.33 -1.24 -6.08
C ALA A 243 41.55 -0.75 -5.30
N THR A 244 41.36 -0.28 -4.05
CA THR A 244 42.45 0.20 -3.18
C THR A 244 43.35 -0.94 -2.70
N TYR A 245 42.76 -2.08 -2.37
CA TYR A 245 43.45 -3.29 -1.93
C TYR A 245 44.36 -3.82 -3.02
N SER A 246 43.84 -4.02 -4.24
CA SER A 246 44.61 -4.57 -5.36
C SER A 246 45.66 -3.61 -5.91
N SER A 247 45.47 -2.29 -5.81
CA SER A 247 46.40 -1.29 -6.35
C SER A 247 47.45 -0.77 -5.35
N LYS A 248 47.20 -0.90 -4.04
CA LYS A 248 48.10 -0.36 -2.99
C LYS A 248 48.43 -1.37 -1.92
N ILE A 249 47.42 -1.90 -1.21
CA ILE A 249 47.62 -2.69 0.01
C ILE A 249 48.37 -3.99 -0.29
N LEU A 250 47.84 -4.82 -1.19
CA LEU A 250 48.44 -6.11 -1.51
C LEU A 250 49.83 -5.96 -2.16
N PRO A 251 50.06 -5.06 -3.13
CA PRO A 251 51.42 -4.80 -3.64
C PRO A 251 52.42 -4.35 -2.59
N GLN A 252 52.01 -3.50 -1.63
CA GLN A 252 52.87 -3.08 -0.51
C GLN A 252 53.22 -4.26 0.40
N ILE A 253 52.24 -5.10 0.76
CA ILE A 253 52.47 -6.31 1.55
C ILE A 253 53.40 -7.27 0.80
N MET A 254 53.14 -7.58 -0.48
CA MET A 254 53.99 -8.46 -1.29
C MET A 254 55.42 -7.93 -1.46
N THR A 255 55.60 -6.61 -1.56
CA THR A 255 56.94 -5.99 -1.64
C THR A 255 57.72 -6.15 -0.33
N ASN A 256 57.05 -6.00 0.82
CA ASN A 256 57.66 -6.22 2.14
C ASN A 256 57.96 -7.71 2.42
N LEU A 257 57.38 -8.63 1.63
CA LEU A 257 57.50 -10.08 1.75
C LEU A 257 58.30 -10.72 0.59
N SER A 258 59.07 -9.93 -0.16
CA SER A 258 59.76 -10.37 -1.39
C SER A 258 60.54 -11.67 -1.23
N ASP A 259 61.22 -11.82 -0.09
CA ASP A 259 62.18 -12.89 0.15
C ASP A 259 61.49 -14.22 0.51
N SER A 260 60.32 -14.16 1.17
CA SER A 260 59.51 -15.36 1.46
C SER A 260 58.63 -15.77 0.28
N LEU A 261 58.18 -14.81 -0.53
CA LEU A 261 57.17 -15.01 -1.57
C LEU A 261 57.55 -16.05 -2.63
N ALA A 262 58.84 -16.24 -2.90
CA ALA A 262 59.35 -17.25 -3.83
C ALA A 262 59.05 -18.71 -3.41
N ASN A 263 58.82 -18.96 -2.11
CA ASN A 263 58.55 -20.27 -1.54
C ASN A 263 57.05 -20.50 -1.22
N VAL A 264 56.19 -19.52 -1.52
CA VAL A 264 54.75 -19.57 -1.21
C VAL A 264 53.98 -20.29 -2.33
N PRO A 265 53.03 -21.18 -2.01
CA PRO A 265 52.15 -21.79 -3.00
C PRO A 265 51.42 -20.74 -3.84
N SER A 266 51.41 -20.90 -5.17
CA SER A 266 50.75 -19.95 -6.09
C SER A 266 49.25 -19.76 -5.81
N VAL A 267 48.59 -20.75 -5.21
CA VAL A 267 47.19 -20.67 -4.75
C VAL A 267 47.02 -19.65 -3.62
N ASN A 268 47.96 -19.52 -2.69
CA ASN A 268 47.89 -18.52 -1.60
C ASN A 268 48.00 -17.11 -2.19
N VAL A 269 48.93 -16.90 -3.12
CA VAL A 269 49.10 -15.61 -3.84
C VAL A 269 47.84 -15.26 -4.66
N ALA A 270 47.26 -16.25 -5.35
CA ALA A 270 46.03 -16.04 -6.12
C ALA A 270 44.81 -15.70 -5.24
N GLN A 271 44.64 -16.39 -4.10
CA GLN A 271 43.55 -16.13 -3.16
C GLN A 271 43.76 -14.80 -2.41
N ALA A 272 45.00 -14.45 -2.05
CA ALA A 272 45.33 -13.14 -1.49
C ALA A 272 44.95 -11.98 -2.45
N GLY A 273 44.93 -12.20 -3.76
CA GLY A 273 44.41 -11.26 -4.76
C GLY A 273 42.88 -11.10 -4.78
N SER A 274 42.12 -12.00 -4.16
CA SER A 274 40.65 -12.03 -4.18
C SER A 274 40.08 -11.41 -2.90
N MET A 275 39.64 -10.16 -3.00
CA MET A 275 39.07 -9.41 -1.88
C MET A 275 37.54 -9.33 -1.99
N LEU A 276 36.80 -10.04 -1.15
CA LEU A 276 35.34 -10.15 -1.21
C LEU A 276 34.72 -10.03 0.18
N PHE A 277 33.63 -9.27 0.32
CA PHE A 277 32.89 -9.17 1.58
C PHE A 277 31.80 -10.25 1.64
N SER A 278 31.77 -11.05 2.71
CA SER A 278 30.68 -11.99 2.96
C SER A 278 29.39 -11.23 3.24
N GLN A 279 28.28 -11.65 2.65
CA GLN A 279 26.97 -11.02 2.86
C GLN A 279 26.06 -11.94 3.69
N VAL A 280 25.79 -11.53 4.92
CA VAL A 280 24.97 -12.26 5.91
C VAL A 280 23.62 -11.57 6.07
N ASP A 281 22.59 -12.13 5.43
CA ASP A 281 21.20 -11.69 5.55
C ASP A 281 20.48 -12.50 6.64
N TYR A 282 20.29 -11.90 7.82
CA TYR A 282 19.73 -12.60 8.99
C TYR A 282 18.21 -12.82 8.92
N ARG A 283 17.52 -12.02 8.10
CA ARG A 283 16.07 -12.11 7.82
C ARG A 283 15.85 -11.91 6.32
N PRO A 284 16.15 -12.93 5.50
CA PRO A 284 16.14 -12.78 4.06
C PRO A 284 14.73 -12.61 3.51
N PHE A 285 14.58 -11.65 2.61
CA PHE A 285 13.45 -11.59 1.70
C PHE A 285 13.68 -12.57 0.54
N ASP A 286 13.14 -13.78 0.72
CA ASP A 286 13.34 -14.97 -0.12
C ASP A 286 12.18 -15.20 -1.11
N ASN A 287 10.94 -14.94 -0.70
CA ASN A 287 9.74 -15.20 -1.50
C ASN A 287 9.07 -13.91 -1.99
N PHE A 288 9.11 -13.66 -3.30
CA PHE A 288 8.50 -12.48 -3.93
C PHE A 288 6.98 -12.40 -3.77
N VAL A 289 6.28 -13.54 -3.58
CA VAL A 289 4.83 -13.60 -3.33
C VAL A 289 4.44 -12.80 -2.09
N LEU A 290 5.35 -12.63 -1.12
CA LEU A 290 5.13 -11.82 0.08
C LEU A 290 4.88 -10.33 -0.21
N LEU A 291 5.29 -9.78 -1.37
CA LEU A 291 4.86 -8.43 -1.77
C LEU A 291 3.34 -8.32 -1.98
N GLY A 292 2.67 -9.45 -2.24
CA GLY A 292 1.22 -9.57 -2.23
C GLY A 292 0.64 -9.06 -0.92
N PRO A 293 0.72 -9.80 0.21
CA PRO A 293 0.17 -9.34 1.48
C PRO A 293 0.88 -8.12 2.08
N LEU A 294 2.18 -7.89 1.83
CA LEU A 294 2.94 -6.78 2.43
C LEU A 294 2.75 -5.43 1.74
N GLN A 295 2.31 -5.39 0.48
CA GLN A 295 2.25 -4.15 -0.31
C GLN A 295 0.89 -3.96 -0.99
N VAL A 296 0.56 -4.79 -1.98
CA VAL A 296 -0.66 -4.61 -2.80
C VAL A 296 -1.92 -5.03 -2.02
N GLY A 297 -1.82 -6.07 -1.20
CA GLY A 297 -2.89 -6.60 -0.36
C GLY A 297 -3.41 -5.59 0.65
N LEU A 298 -2.55 -4.66 1.10
CA LEU A 298 -2.96 -3.59 2.02
C LEU A 298 -3.78 -2.49 1.30
N ILE A 299 -3.52 -2.27 0.00
CA ILE A 299 -4.44 -1.51 -0.85
C ILE A 299 -5.78 -2.23 -0.90
N TYR A 300 -5.79 -3.54 -1.17
CA TYR A 300 -7.01 -4.34 -1.19
C TYR A 300 -7.78 -4.29 0.14
N CYS A 301 -7.11 -4.27 1.30
CA CYS A 301 -7.77 -4.06 2.59
C CYS A 301 -8.58 -2.75 2.64
N ILE A 302 -8.04 -1.62 2.15
CA ILE A 302 -8.82 -0.37 2.06
C ILE A 302 -9.94 -0.52 1.04
N LEU A 303 -9.64 -0.98 -0.18
CA LEU A 303 -10.61 -1.05 -1.28
C LEU A 303 -11.80 -1.98 -0.95
N LEU A 304 -11.55 -3.14 -0.34
CA LEU A 304 -12.60 -4.08 0.08
C LEU A 304 -13.52 -3.46 1.13
N THR A 305 -12.98 -2.72 2.11
CA THR A 305 -13.83 -2.02 3.10
C THR A 305 -14.69 -0.93 2.45
N PHE A 306 -14.23 -0.29 1.37
CA PHE A 306 -15.03 0.68 0.61
C PHE A 306 -16.12 -0.01 -0.24
N PHE A 307 -15.76 -1.02 -1.02
CA PHE A 307 -16.71 -1.72 -1.90
C PHE A 307 -17.79 -2.47 -1.11
N GLN A 308 -17.45 -3.00 0.07
CA GLN A 308 -18.41 -3.58 1.01
C GLN A 308 -19.52 -2.59 1.37
N LEU A 309 -19.22 -1.30 1.54
CA LEU A 309 -20.20 -0.28 1.90
C LEU A 309 -21.15 0.03 0.74
N LEU A 310 -20.64 0.03 -0.49
CA LEU A 310 -21.47 0.19 -1.69
C LEU A 310 -22.39 -1.03 -1.90
N LEU A 311 -21.86 -2.24 -1.77
CA LEU A 311 -22.62 -3.47 -1.94
C LEU A 311 -23.76 -3.62 -0.92
N PHE A 312 -23.53 -3.19 0.32
CA PHE A 312 -24.54 -3.27 1.39
C PHE A 312 -25.44 -2.02 1.48
N ALA A 313 -25.19 -0.97 0.68
CA ALA A 313 -25.94 0.28 0.73
C ALA A 313 -27.47 0.13 0.58
N PRO A 314 -28.02 -0.73 -0.31
CA PRO A 314 -29.47 -0.93 -0.41
C PRO A 314 -30.08 -1.51 0.88
N MET A 315 -29.41 -2.49 1.50
CA MET A 315 -29.84 -3.05 2.79
C MET A 315 -29.82 -1.98 3.89
N HIS A 316 -28.77 -1.15 3.94
CA HIS A 316 -28.69 -0.05 4.91
C HIS A 316 -29.80 0.98 4.70
N ALA A 317 -30.18 1.26 3.44
CA ALA A 317 -31.28 2.16 3.12
C ALA A 317 -32.64 1.60 3.58
N GLU A 318 -32.89 0.29 3.42
CA GLU A 318 -34.12 -0.36 3.88
C GLU A 318 -34.24 -0.34 5.41
N PHE A 319 -33.19 -0.79 6.12
CA PHE A 319 -33.18 -0.78 7.59
C PHE A 319 -33.25 0.65 8.18
N ALA A 320 -32.69 1.65 7.50
CA ALA A 320 -32.78 3.06 7.92
C ALA A 320 -34.20 3.67 7.80
N GLN A 321 -35.15 3.00 7.13
CA GLN A 321 -36.57 3.39 7.15
C GLN A 321 -37.31 2.81 8.36
N LYS A 322 -36.85 1.65 8.88
CA LYS A 322 -37.54 0.85 9.91
C LYS A 322 -36.96 1.03 11.32
N LEU A 323 -35.72 1.50 11.46
CA LEU A 323 -35.01 1.63 12.74
C LEU A 323 -34.93 3.06 13.27
N LYS A 324 -35.02 3.22 14.60
CA LYS A 324 -34.64 4.47 15.29
C LYS A 324 -33.13 4.70 15.18
N VAL A 325 -32.71 5.96 15.17
CA VAL A 325 -31.29 6.37 14.96
C VAL A 325 -30.27 5.60 15.85
N PRO A 326 -30.49 5.38 17.17
CA PRO A 326 -29.53 4.62 17.98
C PRO A 326 -29.40 3.15 17.55
N HIS A 327 -30.50 2.49 17.19
CA HIS A 327 -30.49 1.10 16.72
C HIS A 327 -29.90 0.99 15.31
N MET A 328 -30.12 1.98 14.44
CA MET A 328 -29.46 2.08 13.14
C MET A 328 -27.93 2.23 13.30
N ILE A 329 -27.47 3.06 14.24
CA ILE A 329 -26.04 3.21 14.55
C ILE A 329 -25.43 1.88 15.04
N LEU A 330 -26.09 1.21 15.99
CA LEU A 330 -25.65 -0.09 16.50
C LEU A 330 -25.62 -1.16 15.39
N TYR A 331 -26.67 -1.25 14.58
CA TYR A 331 -26.74 -2.14 13.41
C TYR A 331 -25.57 -1.89 12.45
N ARG A 332 -25.26 -0.63 12.13
CA ARG A 332 -24.17 -0.24 11.22
C ARG A 332 -22.80 -0.68 11.76
N TYR A 333 -22.54 -0.51 13.05
CA TYR A 333 -21.31 -1.03 13.66
C TYR A 333 -21.22 -2.55 13.61
N LEU A 334 -22.28 -3.26 14.01
CA LEU A 334 -22.27 -4.72 14.08
C LEU A 334 -22.08 -5.33 12.69
N ILE A 335 -22.82 -4.85 11.67
CA ILE A 335 -22.69 -5.38 10.31
C ILE A 335 -21.33 -5.06 9.69
N ALA A 336 -20.77 -3.86 9.92
CA ALA A 336 -19.41 -3.53 9.47
C ALA A 336 -18.36 -4.43 10.13
N THR A 337 -18.46 -4.62 11.45
CA THR A 337 -17.53 -5.46 12.23
C THR A 337 -17.53 -6.91 11.77
N ILE A 338 -18.72 -7.48 11.54
CA ILE A 338 -18.91 -8.85 11.02
C ILE A 338 -18.38 -8.95 9.58
N ASN A 339 -18.70 -7.99 8.72
CA ASN A 339 -18.22 -7.98 7.34
C ASN A 339 -16.70 -7.92 7.27
N TYR A 340 -16.04 -7.06 8.06
CA TYR A 340 -14.58 -6.97 8.09
C TYR A 340 -13.93 -8.23 8.69
N PHE A 341 -14.61 -8.95 9.58
CA PHE A 341 -14.13 -10.23 10.12
C PHE A 341 -14.06 -11.31 9.04
N PHE A 342 -15.09 -11.42 8.19
CA PHE A 342 -15.09 -12.36 7.07
C PHE A 342 -14.20 -11.91 5.90
N LEU A 343 -14.19 -10.61 5.56
CA LEU A 343 -13.32 -10.09 4.48
C LEU A 343 -11.83 -10.27 4.80
N SER A 344 -11.43 -10.06 6.06
CA SER A 344 -10.05 -10.30 6.52
C SER A 344 -9.69 -11.79 6.53
N LEU A 345 -10.65 -12.68 6.79
CA LEU A 345 -10.46 -14.12 6.67
C LEU A 345 -10.16 -14.50 5.21
N PHE A 346 -11.02 -14.09 4.27
CA PHE A 346 -10.82 -14.40 2.85
C PHE A 346 -9.53 -13.79 2.29
N PHE A 347 -9.17 -12.58 2.73
CA PHE A 347 -7.88 -11.96 2.40
C PHE A 347 -6.68 -12.82 2.82
N CYS A 348 -6.68 -13.34 4.05
CA CYS A 348 -5.63 -14.28 4.51
C CYS A 348 -5.70 -15.64 3.80
N LEU A 349 -6.89 -16.16 3.51
CA LEU A 349 -7.05 -17.42 2.78
C LEU A 349 -6.50 -17.36 1.35
N VAL A 350 -6.58 -16.22 0.66
CA VAL A 350 -5.92 -16.03 -0.65
C VAL A 350 -4.41 -16.19 -0.52
N SER A 351 -3.80 -15.52 0.46
CA SER A 351 -2.34 -15.63 0.69
C SER A 351 -1.93 -17.06 1.08
N LEU A 352 -2.74 -17.74 1.90
CA LEU A 352 -2.54 -19.14 2.26
C LEU A 352 -2.64 -20.08 1.04
N ALA A 353 -3.59 -19.83 0.12
CA ALA A 353 -3.75 -20.60 -1.11
C ALA A 353 -2.54 -20.45 -2.07
N PHE A 354 -1.91 -19.27 -2.08
CA PHE A 354 -0.64 -19.02 -2.77
C PHE A 354 0.60 -19.41 -1.93
N GLN A 355 0.43 -20.31 -0.95
CA GLN A 355 1.51 -20.92 -0.16
C GLN A 355 2.39 -19.90 0.59
N VAL A 356 1.82 -18.77 1.01
CA VAL A 356 2.50 -17.84 1.92
C VAL A 356 2.69 -18.50 3.29
N ASP A 357 3.94 -18.55 3.74
CA ASP A 357 4.32 -19.11 5.04
C ASP A 357 3.99 -18.15 6.19
N TYR A 358 2.94 -18.49 6.95
CA TYR A 358 2.55 -17.81 8.17
C TYR A 358 3.35 -18.25 9.42
N GLY A 359 4.14 -19.32 9.32
CA GLY A 359 4.78 -19.98 10.47
C GLY A 359 6.05 -19.31 11.00
N ARG A 360 6.67 -18.43 10.21
CA ARG A 360 8.03 -17.89 10.44
C ARG A 360 8.28 -17.25 11.80
N THR A 361 7.27 -16.62 12.39
CA THR A 361 7.40 -15.88 13.66
C THR A 361 6.57 -16.49 14.79
N TYR A 362 5.37 -16.97 14.49
CA TYR A 362 4.40 -17.45 15.49
C TYR A 362 4.02 -18.93 15.31
N GLY A 363 4.73 -19.68 14.46
CA GLY A 363 4.45 -21.08 14.17
C GLY A 363 2.99 -21.30 13.75
N ARG A 364 2.37 -22.34 14.30
CA ARG A 364 0.97 -22.73 14.01
C ARG A 364 -0.05 -21.60 14.25
N SER A 365 0.24 -20.64 15.13
CA SER A 365 -0.66 -19.53 15.45
C SER A 365 -0.57 -18.35 14.47
N GLY A 366 0.42 -18.33 13.57
CA GLY A 366 0.69 -17.16 12.71
C GLY A 366 -0.45 -16.79 11.77
N PHE A 367 -1.22 -17.77 11.27
CA PHE A 367 -2.42 -17.50 10.46
C PHE A 367 -3.49 -16.75 11.28
N LEU A 368 -3.75 -17.19 12.52
CA LEU A 368 -4.72 -16.55 13.40
C LEU A 368 -4.28 -15.11 13.77
N VAL A 369 -3.00 -14.92 14.08
CA VAL A 369 -2.43 -13.58 14.36
C VAL A 369 -2.57 -12.67 13.14
N ALA A 370 -2.26 -13.16 11.94
CA ALA A 370 -2.39 -12.38 10.71
C ALA A 370 -3.85 -12.06 10.34
N TRP A 371 -4.77 -13.00 10.55
CA TRP A 371 -6.19 -12.76 10.36
C TRP A 371 -6.71 -11.69 11.34
N MET A 372 -6.41 -11.79 12.63
CA MET A 372 -6.84 -10.77 13.60
C MET A 372 -6.18 -9.40 13.37
N ALA A 373 -4.91 -9.37 12.93
CA ALA A 373 -4.24 -8.14 12.49
C ALA A 373 -4.91 -7.53 11.25
N SER A 374 -5.29 -8.36 10.28
CA SER A 374 -6.02 -7.95 9.07
C SER A 374 -7.40 -7.40 9.42
N TRP A 375 -8.10 -8.03 10.38
CA TRP A 375 -9.40 -7.57 10.87
C TRP A 375 -9.30 -6.21 11.56
N LEU A 376 -8.35 -6.02 12.49
CA LEU A 376 -8.10 -4.73 13.13
C LEU A 376 -7.69 -3.65 12.12
N LEU A 377 -6.89 -3.98 11.12
CA LEU A 377 -6.54 -3.06 10.04
C LEU A 377 -7.78 -2.66 9.22
N MET A 378 -8.61 -3.63 8.81
CA MET A 378 -9.87 -3.37 8.09
C MET A 378 -10.85 -2.55 8.93
N MET A 379 -10.95 -2.80 10.24
CA MET A 379 -11.76 -1.98 11.16
C MET A 379 -11.24 -0.53 11.23
N ALA A 380 -9.93 -0.32 11.26
CA ALA A 380 -9.32 1.01 11.30
C ALA A 380 -9.52 1.81 10.00
N VAL A 381 -9.27 1.21 8.83
CA VAL A 381 -9.43 1.91 7.53
C VAL A 381 -10.88 1.96 7.06
N GLY A 382 -11.66 0.91 7.35
CA GLY A 382 -13.07 0.77 7.00
C GLY A 382 -13.97 1.65 7.85
N GLY A 383 -13.68 1.81 9.15
CA GLY A 383 -14.37 2.78 10.00
C GLY A 383 -14.23 4.23 9.50
N ALA A 384 -13.09 4.58 8.90
CA ALA A 384 -12.91 5.90 8.29
C ALA A 384 -13.73 6.04 6.99
N ASN A 385 -13.86 4.95 6.21
CA ASN A 385 -14.74 4.89 5.05
C ASN A 385 -16.23 5.00 5.44
N GLU A 386 -16.68 4.28 6.48
CA GLU A 386 -18.04 4.39 7.04
C GLU A 386 -18.39 5.83 7.41
N ASN A 387 -17.49 6.48 8.14
CA ASN A 387 -17.63 7.88 8.57
C ASN A 387 -17.75 8.83 7.39
N MET A 388 -16.77 8.80 6.48
CA MET A 388 -16.72 9.77 5.39
C MET A 388 -17.79 9.50 4.33
N LEU A 389 -18.09 8.24 4.00
CA LEU A 389 -19.16 7.95 3.04
C LEU A 389 -20.55 8.32 3.58
N THR A 390 -20.82 8.10 4.87
CA THR A 390 -22.07 8.57 5.50
C THR A 390 -22.18 10.11 5.43
N LEU A 391 -21.07 10.82 5.65
CA LEU A 391 -21.00 12.28 5.55
C LEU A 391 -21.15 12.79 4.11
N LEU A 392 -20.46 12.17 3.15
CA LEU A 392 -20.51 12.55 1.72
C LEU A 392 -21.87 12.21 1.10
N ALA A 393 -22.52 11.11 1.49
CA ALA A 393 -23.89 10.80 1.08
C ALA A 393 -24.89 11.90 1.53
N ALA A 394 -24.65 12.52 2.69
CA ALA A 394 -25.43 13.67 3.14
C ALA A 394 -25.11 14.94 2.33
N LEU A 395 -23.82 15.29 2.20
CA LEU A 395 -23.38 16.61 1.73
C LEU A 395 -23.15 16.70 0.22
N ALA A 396 -22.43 15.73 -0.37
CA ALA A 396 -22.04 15.76 -1.78
C ALA A 396 -21.77 14.34 -2.34
N PRO A 397 -22.82 13.56 -2.68
CA PRO A 397 -22.68 12.15 -3.08
C PRO A 397 -21.71 11.91 -4.24
N ARG A 398 -21.60 12.87 -5.17
CA ARG A 398 -20.71 12.83 -6.34
C ARG A 398 -19.21 12.74 -6.03
N PHE A 399 -18.78 13.00 -4.79
CA PHE A 399 -17.35 13.01 -4.41
C PHE A 399 -16.92 11.80 -3.57
N SER A 400 -17.75 10.75 -3.43
CA SER A 400 -17.40 9.50 -2.75
C SER A 400 -16.10 8.86 -3.28
N GLY A 401 -15.91 8.85 -4.61
CA GLY A 401 -14.70 8.35 -5.25
C GLY A 401 -13.45 9.22 -5.01
N PHE A 402 -13.62 10.53 -4.80
CA PHE A 402 -12.51 11.44 -4.48
C PHE A 402 -11.93 11.10 -3.10
N TRP A 403 -12.80 10.81 -2.12
CA TRP A 403 -12.36 10.30 -0.82
C TRP A 403 -11.62 8.97 -0.94
N MET A 404 -12.12 8.02 -1.73
CA MET A 404 -11.47 6.72 -1.93
C MET A 404 -10.02 6.87 -2.42
N ILE A 405 -9.81 7.67 -3.46
CA ILE A 405 -8.49 7.92 -4.04
C ILE A 405 -7.58 8.63 -3.02
N PHE A 406 -8.07 9.68 -2.36
CA PHE A 406 -7.33 10.39 -1.32
C PHE A 406 -6.93 9.47 -0.16
N TRP A 407 -7.87 8.70 0.40
CA TRP A 407 -7.66 7.87 1.58
C TRP A 407 -6.70 6.71 1.31
N VAL A 408 -6.80 6.08 0.14
CA VAL A 408 -5.83 5.06 -0.31
C VAL A 408 -4.44 5.67 -0.46
N VAL A 409 -4.30 6.74 -1.25
CA VAL A 409 -2.98 7.32 -1.55
C VAL A 409 -2.31 7.90 -0.31
N LEU A 410 -3.07 8.57 0.56
CA LEU A 410 -2.60 9.06 1.86
C LEU A 410 -1.99 7.93 2.69
N ASN A 411 -2.67 6.78 2.76
CA ASN A 411 -2.22 5.61 3.52
C ASN A 411 -1.00 4.90 2.94
N ILE A 412 -0.90 4.75 1.62
CA ILE A 412 0.19 3.97 1.00
C ILE A 412 1.48 4.75 0.81
N SER A 413 1.40 6.06 0.55
CA SER A 413 2.57 6.89 0.24
C SER A 413 3.70 6.78 1.28
N PRO A 414 3.44 6.84 2.60
CA PRO A 414 4.48 6.65 3.60
C PRO A 414 4.78 5.19 3.95
N SER A 415 4.02 4.23 3.39
CA SER A 415 4.08 2.80 3.77
C SER A 415 4.99 1.96 2.88
N PHE A 416 5.29 2.42 1.66
CA PHE A 416 6.13 1.71 0.69
C PHE A 416 7.60 2.15 0.69
N TYR A 417 7.95 3.16 1.49
CA TYR A 417 9.30 3.72 1.58
C TYR A 417 9.73 3.82 3.05
N PRO A 418 10.98 3.50 3.40
CA PRO A 418 11.45 3.66 4.77
C PRO A 418 11.52 5.13 5.15
N MET A 419 11.12 5.45 6.38
CA MET A 419 11.03 6.82 6.92
C MET A 419 12.36 7.60 6.96
N ASP A 420 13.47 6.90 6.73
CA ASP A 420 14.81 7.46 6.61
C ASP A 420 15.13 7.92 5.18
N LEU A 421 14.53 7.33 4.13
CA LEU A 421 14.74 7.72 2.72
C LEU A 421 13.78 8.79 2.20
N VAL A 422 12.89 9.31 3.04
CA VAL A 422 11.83 10.26 2.64
C VAL A 422 11.97 11.63 3.30
N ASN A 423 11.27 12.61 2.74
CA ASN A 423 11.09 13.91 3.38
C ASN A 423 10.36 13.76 4.73
N ASN A 424 10.74 14.58 5.72
CA ASN A 424 10.13 14.55 7.05
C ASN A 424 8.61 14.80 7.04
N VAL A 425 8.07 15.48 6.01
CA VAL A 425 6.62 15.64 5.80
C VAL A 425 5.90 14.28 5.82
N TYR A 426 6.46 13.23 5.17
CA TYR A 426 5.81 11.92 5.07
C TYR A 426 5.79 11.12 6.37
N ARG A 427 6.40 11.62 7.45
CA ARG A 427 6.32 11.01 8.79
C ARG A 427 4.90 11.03 9.38
N TYR A 428 3.93 11.70 8.74
CA TYR A 428 2.51 11.48 9.03
C TYR A 428 2.10 9.99 8.90
N GLY A 429 2.86 9.16 8.16
CA GLY A 429 2.65 7.71 8.14
C GLY A 429 2.60 7.04 9.50
N TYR A 430 3.34 7.52 10.51
CA TYR A 430 3.31 6.91 11.85
C TYR A 430 1.92 6.90 12.49
N ILE A 431 1.05 7.86 12.15
CA ILE A 431 -0.33 7.88 12.65
C ILE A 431 -1.31 7.11 11.76
N LEU A 432 -0.91 6.60 10.59
CA LEU A 432 -1.83 5.97 9.63
C LEU A 432 -1.97 4.46 9.79
N PRO A 433 -3.17 3.88 9.58
CA PRO A 433 -3.39 2.45 9.74
C PRO A 433 -2.48 1.58 8.88
N ILE A 434 -2.32 1.88 7.58
CA ILE A 434 -1.57 0.97 6.67
C ILE A 434 -0.09 0.89 7.02
N PHE A 435 0.56 2.00 7.39
CA PHE A 435 1.96 2.00 7.79
C PHE A 435 2.21 1.06 8.99
N ASN A 436 1.32 1.16 9.99
CA ASN A 436 1.36 0.31 11.17
C ASN A 436 0.99 -1.15 10.84
N GLY A 437 0.05 -1.36 9.90
CA GLY A 437 -0.29 -2.66 9.33
C GLY A 437 0.91 -3.35 8.65
N VAL A 438 1.61 -2.66 7.74
CA VAL A 438 2.87 -3.15 7.13
C VAL A 438 3.84 -3.61 8.22
N GLY A 439 4.03 -2.80 9.26
CA GLY A 439 4.92 -3.13 10.37
C GLY A 439 4.53 -4.43 11.09
N ILE A 440 3.23 -4.67 11.32
CA ILE A 440 2.73 -5.92 11.90
C ILE A 440 2.97 -7.11 10.95
N PHE A 441 2.64 -6.96 9.67
CA PHE A 441 2.80 -8.05 8.70
C PHE A 441 4.27 -8.38 8.40
N ARG A 442 5.18 -7.39 8.38
CA ARG A 442 6.63 -7.66 8.30
C ARG A 442 7.11 -8.49 9.49
N VAL A 443 6.65 -8.20 10.72
CA VAL A 443 6.96 -9.05 11.90
C VAL A 443 6.41 -10.46 11.71
N ILE A 444 5.17 -10.64 11.24
CA ILE A 444 4.55 -11.96 11.05
C ILE A 444 5.24 -12.80 9.97
N PHE A 445 5.52 -12.22 8.80
CA PHE A 445 5.98 -12.95 7.60
C PHE A 445 7.51 -12.97 7.43
N LEU A 446 8.25 -12.08 8.10
CA LEU A 446 9.71 -11.94 7.91
C LEU A 446 10.49 -12.01 9.23
N ASN A 447 9.83 -12.25 10.36
CA ASN A 447 10.45 -12.40 11.69
C ASN A 447 11.43 -11.26 12.04
N ILE A 448 11.12 -10.05 11.59
CA ILE A 448 11.86 -8.83 11.95
C ILE A 448 11.52 -8.40 13.38
N TYR A 449 12.35 -7.52 13.94
CA TYR A 449 12.25 -7.09 15.33
C TYR A 449 10.86 -6.57 15.76
N PRO A 450 10.27 -7.15 16.83
CA PRO A 450 8.90 -6.85 17.25
C PRO A 450 8.76 -5.59 18.13
N GLY A 451 9.83 -4.84 18.43
CA GLY A 451 9.78 -3.72 19.38
C GLY A 451 8.83 -2.57 19.02
N HIS A 452 8.36 -2.50 17.76
CA HIS A 452 7.35 -1.54 17.32
C HIS A 452 5.91 -2.09 17.32
N LEU A 453 5.71 -3.39 17.59
CA LEU A 453 4.43 -4.08 17.46
C LEU A 453 3.35 -3.47 18.38
N GLY A 454 3.71 -3.11 19.61
CA GLY A 454 2.80 -2.45 20.57
C GLY A 454 2.30 -1.08 20.08
N ARG A 455 3.18 -0.25 19.50
CA ARG A 455 2.78 1.01 18.85
C ARG A 455 1.86 0.73 17.67
N ASN A 456 2.22 -0.23 16.83
CA ASN A 456 1.50 -0.50 15.60
C ASN A 456 0.05 -0.95 15.88
N PHE A 457 -0.17 -1.91 16.80
CA PHE A 457 -1.51 -2.27 17.24
C PHE A 457 -2.22 -1.13 17.99
N GLY A 458 -1.49 -0.36 18.81
CA GLY A 458 -2.04 0.80 19.51
C GLY A 458 -2.64 1.84 18.56
N VAL A 459 -1.97 2.14 17.44
CA VAL A 459 -2.49 3.06 16.41
C VAL A 459 -3.72 2.49 15.70
N LEU A 460 -3.74 1.19 15.38
CA LEU A 460 -4.94 0.55 14.81
C LEU A 460 -6.14 0.66 15.76
N CYS A 461 -5.96 0.30 17.03
CA CYS A 461 -7.00 0.41 18.05
C CYS A 461 -7.45 1.86 18.27
N ALA A 462 -6.53 2.83 18.27
CA ALA A 462 -6.85 4.25 18.38
C ALA A 462 -7.74 4.73 17.22
N TRP A 463 -7.47 4.29 15.97
CA TRP A 463 -8.34 4.57 14.83
C TRP A 463 -9.71 3.92 14.94
N ILE A 464 -9.80 2.68 15.43
CA ILE A 464 -11.09 2.01 15.67
C ILE A 464 -11.93 2.82 16.66
N VAL A 465 -11.35 3.18 17.81
CA VAL A 465 -12.03 4.00 18.83
C VAL A 465 -12.43 5.37 18.28
N LEU A 466 -11.52 6.07 17.60
CA LEU A 466 -11.81 7.36 16.95
C LEU A 466 -12.98 7.25 15.97
N ASN A 467 -12.98 6.23 15.11
CA ASN A 467 -14.05 6.02 14.15
C ASN A 467 -15.40 5.72 14.82
N MET A 468 -15.41 4.94 15.91
CA MET A 468 -16.61 4.66 16.72
C MET A 468 -17.10 5.87 17.54
N LEU A 469 -16.26 6.88 17.76
CA LEU A 469 -16.68 8.15 18.38
C LEU A 469 -17.20 9.16 17.34
N LEU A 470 -16.69 9.13 16.11
CA LEU A 470 -17.10 10.03 15.03
C LEU A 470 -18.41 9.61 14.33
N PHE A 471 -18.66 8.31 14.17
CA PHE A 471 -19.80 7.81 13.41
C PHE A 471 -21.18 8.27 13.90
N PRO A 472 -21.47 8.43 15.21
CA PRO A 472 -22.74 8.97 15.68
C PRO A 472 -22.94 10.43 15.24
N LEU A 473 -21.85 11.21 15.11
CA LEU A 473 -21.88 12.58 14.61
C LEU A 473 -22.17 12.59 13.10
N CYS A 474 -21.47 11.75 12.32
CA CYS A 474 -21.72 11.59 10.88
C CYS A 474 -23.17 11.14 10.60
N ALA A 475 -23.67 10.16 11.34
CA ALA A 475 -25.05 9.68 11.26
C ALA A 475 -26.08 10.76 11.63
N LYS A 476 -25.80 11.61 12.63
CA LYS A 476 -26.65 12.76 12.98
C LYS A 476 -26.72 13.78 11.85
N VAL A 477 -25.59 14.12 11.21
CA VAL A 477 -25.54 15.03 10.05
C VAL A 477 -26.38 14.47 8.89
N PHE A 478 -26.22 13.17 8.58
CA PHE A 478 -27.03 12.49 7.56
C PHE A 478 -28.53 12.56 7.86
N ALA A 479 -28.94 12.23 9.09
CA ALA A 479 -30.34 12.29 9.51
C ALA A 479 -30.93 13.71 9.45
N THR A 480 -30.16 14.75 9.79
CA THR A 480 -30.60 16.14 9.69
C THR A 480 -30.73 16.60 8.24
N GLN A 481 -29.80 16.24 7.35
CA GLN A 481 -29.88 16.62 5.93
C GLN A 481 -31.00 15.87 5.20
N LYS A 482 -31.26 14.60 5.53
CA LYS A 482 -32.40 13.85 4.97
C LYS A 482 -33.74 14.53 5.29
N LYS A 483 -33.90 15.14 6.47
CA LYS A 483 -35.10 15.92 6.84
C LYS A 483 -35.23 17.28 6.14
N ARG A 484 -34.17 17.76 5.46
CA ARG A 484 -34.16 19.06 4.75
C ARG A 484 -34.39 18.94 3.24
N ARG A 485 -34.35 17.72 2.69
CA ARG A 485 -34.74 17.45 1.30
C ARG A 485 -36.19 16.98 1.33
N PRO A 486 -37.16 17.78 0.83
CA PRO A 486 -38.55 17.36 0.71
C PRO A 486 -38.70 16.22 -0.31
#